data_AF-A0A1U9MCV0-F1
#
_entry.id   AF-A0A1U9MCV0-F1
#
_cell.length_a   1.000
_cell.length_b   1.000
_cell.length_c   1.000
_cell.angle_alpha   90.00
_cell.angle_beta   90.00
_cell.angle_gamma   90.00
#
_symmetry.space_group_name_H-M   'P 1'
#
loop_
_entity.id
_entity.type
_entity.pdbx_description
1 polymer ?
#
loop_
_entity_poly.entity_id
_entity_poly.type
_entity_poly.pdbx_seq_one_letter_code
_entity_poly.pdbx_strand_id
1 'polypeptide(L)'
;MWGNDKLLLNRLLPAKFRYLKGIRSSAEKGDETKIINSVSDLIEKVLNKQTKSNDTSAQHKESNDDSSQQAENYVFCYRGQADFDWEPEPSLNRYENGADVECKSLTELINEIPDEFQKDVTCFQRLMRSQHYGLPTRLLDVTTNPLVALFFACNNEEEQCKDGAFFTFKFKEKEILNPDSDKLSIICNLSQLSESEKTCLKSLIDNYKTTKNKQAFTVYLKSSSLEVKETESYGKLLSFIQKEKPYFVNKIEPDFLKNIILLVVLSQIKEL
;
A
#
# COMPACT_ATOMS: atom_id res chain seq x y z
N MET A 1 7.51 18.39 23.19
CA MET A 1 7.99 19.79 23.14
C MET A 1 7.45 20.45 21.86
N TRP A 2 6.15 20.80 21.83
CA TRP A 2 5.48 21.42 20.66
C TRP A 2 5.36 22.92 20.89
N GLY A 3 6.51 23.60 20.92
CA GLY A 3 6.60 25.03 21.27
C GLY A 3 6.92 25.96 20.09
N ASN A 4 7.17 25.42 18.89
CA ASN A 4 7.69 26.19 17.75
C ASN A 4 7.01 25.86 16.39
N ASP A 5 5.76 25.42 16.41
CA ASP A 5 5.02 25.05 15.18
C ASP A 5 4.88 26.22 14.19
N LYS A 6 4.83 27.47 14.67
CA LYS A 6 4.74 28.67 13.81
C LYS A 6 6.00 28.93 12.98
N LEU A 7 7.19 28.58 13.49
CA LEU A 7 8.45 28.75 12.76
C LEU A 7 8.64 27.68 11.68
N LEU A 8 8.17 26.45 11.94
CA LEU A 8 8.12 25.36 10.96
C LEU A 8 7.14 25.66 9.83
N LEU A 9 5.93 26.16 10.15
CA LEU A 9 4.96 26.60 9.15
C LEU A 9 5.52 27.73 8.26
N ASN A 10 6.31 28.65 8.82
CA ASN A 10 6.90 29.74 8.05
C ASN A 10 7.98 29.31 7.05
N ARG A 11 8.65 28.15 7.26
CA ARG A 11 9.58 27.57 6.28
C ARG A 11 8.87 26.87 5.11
N LEU A 12 7.61 26.46 5.29
CA LEU A 12 6.79 25.83 4.25
C LEU A 12 6.15 26.86 3.27
N LEU A 13 6.28 28.17 3.54
CA LEU A 13 5.58 29.25 2.83
C LEU A 13 6.07 29.61 1.41
N PRO A 14 7.31 29.34 0.96
CA PRO A 14 7.71 29.73 -0.40
C PRO A 14 7.44 28.66 -1.47
N ALA A 15 7.09 27.43 -1.09
CA ALA A 15 7.00 26.34 -2.06
C ALA A 15 5.58 26.19 -2.63
N LYS A 16 5.50 26.07 -3.96
CA LYS A 16 4.25 25.86 -4.71
C LYS A 16 3.95 24.36 -4.72
N PHE A 17 2.73 23.96 -4.37
CA PHE A 17 2.34 22.55 -4.35
C PHE A 17 1.08 22.31 -5.17
N ARG A 18 1.03 21.15 -5.82
CA ARG A 18 -0.17 20.70 -6.53
C ARG A 18 -0.88 19.61 -5.73
N TYR A 19 -2.15 19.85 -5.47
CA TYR A 19 -3.05 18.88 -4.85
C TYR A 19 -3.52 17.88 -5.90
N LEU A 20 -3.29 16.61 -5.62
CA LEU A 20 -3.73 15.49 -6.44
C LEU A 20 -4.65 14.59 -5.60
N LYS A 21 -5.81 14.25 -6.18
CA LYS A 21 -6.64 13.17 -5.66
C LYS A 21 -5.95 11.85 -6.04
N GLY A 22 -5.57 11.07 -5.03
CA GLY A 22 -4.83 9.82 -5.20
C GLY A 22 -5.61 8.81 -6.04
N ILE A 23 -4.86 8.04 -6.82
CA ILE A 23 -5.32 7.05 -7.78
C ILE A 23 -6.25 6.04 -7.10
N ARG A 24 -7.46 5.90 -7.65
CA ARG A 24 -8.44 4.87 -7.31
C ARG A 24 -7.94 3.54 -7.85
N SER A 25 -8.25 2.42 -7.18
CA SER A 25 -8.02 1.07 -7.71
C SER A 25 -8.37 0.99 -9.21
N SER A 26 -7.35 0.81 -10.07
CA SER A 26 -7.42 0.41 -11.49
C SER A 26 -8.47 1.00 -12.46
N ALA A 27 -9.25 2.05 -12.13
CA ALA A 27 -10.32 2.49 -13.04
C ALA A 27 -10.66 4.00 -13.03
N GLU A 28 -10.02 4.84 -12.22
CA GLU A 28 -10.29 6.28 -12.26
C GLU A 28 -9.01 7.10 -12.15
N LYS A 29 -8.49 7.54 -13.31
CA LYS A 29 -7.64 8.73 -13.41
C LYS A 29 -8.55 9.95 -13.19
N GLY A 30 -8.63 10.41 -11.94
CA GLY A 30 -9.40 11.59 -11.57
C GLY A 30 -8.57 12.86 -11.68
N ASP A 31 -8.61 13.49 -12.86
CA ASP A 31 -8.14 14.85 -13.15
C ASP A 31 -8.83 15.89 -12.25
N GLU A 32 -8.19 16.26 -11.15
CA GLU A 32 -8.34 17.59 -10.56
C GLU A 32 -7.01 18.00 -9.92
N THR A 33 -6.04 18.37 -10.75
CA THR A 33 -4.84 19.10 -10.32
C THR A 33 -5.27 20.48 -9.85
N LYS A 34 -5.34 20.68 -8.53
CA LYS A 34 -5.58 22.01 -7.96
C LYS A 34 -4.26 22.56 -7.44
N ILE A 35 -3.80 23.66 -8.03
CA ILE A 35 -2.66 24.40 -7.49
C ILE A 35 -3.10 24.98 -6.14
N ILE A 36 -2.36 24.67 -5.09
CA ILE A 36 -2.57 25.25 -3.77
C ILE A 36 -1.40 26.19 -3.50
N ASN A 37 -1.72 27.48 -3.39
CA ASN A 37 -0.72 28.55 -3.23
C ASN A 37 -0.32 28.78 -1.76
N SER A 38 -1.01 28.15 -0.80
CA SER A 38 -0.73 28.31 0.63
C SER A 38 -0.98 27.03 1.42
N VAL A 39 -0.12 26.73 2.40
CA VAL A 39 -0.30 25.64 3.36
C VAL A 39 -1.62 25.77 4.13
N SER A 40 -2.02 27.00 4.46
CA SER A 40 -3.28 27.29 5.16
C SER A 40 -4.50 26.84 4.35
N ASP A 41 -4.50 27.06 3.04
CA ASP A 41 -5.59 26.64 2.14
C ASP A 41 -5.69 25.11 2.06
N LEU A 42 -4.56 24.40 2.13
CA LEU A 42 -4.54 22.94 2.18
C LEU A 42 -5.09 22.44 3.51
N ILE A 43 -4.64 23.04 4.63
CA ILE A 43 -5.09 22.67 5.97
C ILE A 43 -6.61 22.86 6.08
N GLU A 44 -7.16 23.99 5.63
CA GLU A 44 -8.61 24.19 5.61
C GLU A 44 -9.33 23.14 4.76
N LYS A 45 -8.83 22.84 3.55
CA LYS A 45 -9.46 21.85 2.66
C LYS A 45 -9.40 20.42 3.22
N VAL A 46 -8.30 20.05 3.87
CA VAL A 46 -8.10 18.71 4.43
C VAL A 46 -8.90 18.54 5.72
N LEU A 47 -8.84 19.51 6.63
CA LEU A 47 -9.60 19.50 7.89
C LEU A 47 -11.11 19.58 7.63
N ASN A 48 -11.56 20.37 6.65
CA ASN A 48 -12.98 20.43 6.25
C ASN A 48 -13.49 19.13 5.60
N LYS A 49 -12.61 18.30 5.03
CA LYS A 49 -12.96 16.97 4.51
C LYS A 49 -13.06 15.91 5.61
N GLN A 50 -12.22 15.99 6.64
CA GLN A 50 -12.28 15.10 7.80
C GLN A 50 -13.51 15.37 8.69
N THR A 51 -13.92 16.64 8.81
CA THR A 51 -15.13 17.03 9.57
C THR A 51 -16.41 16.62 8.85
N LYS A 52 -16.51 16.79 7.53
CA LYS A 52 -17.71 16.35 6.78
C LYS A 52 -17.98 14.85 6.82
N SER A 53 -16.95 14.00 6.97
CA SER A 53 -17.17 12.56 7.20
C SER A 53 -17.62 12.25 8.63
N ASN A 54 -17.21 13.08 9.61
CA ASN A 54 -17.58 12.92 11.02
C ASN A 54 -18.91 13.61 11.39
N ASP A 55 -19.40 14.56 10.59
CA ASP A 55 -20.67 15.25 10.85
C ASP A 55 -21.89 14.52 10.27
N THR A 56 -21.71 13.69 9.24
CA THR A 56 -22.76 12.77 8.76
C THR A 56 -23.13 11.67 9.77
N SER A 57 -22.32 11.46 10.82
CA SER A 57 -22.68 10.58 11.95
C SER A 57 -23.34 11.32 13.12
N ALA A 58 -23.45 12.66 13.07
CA ALA A 58 -23.99 13.47 14.17
C ALA A 58 -25.33 14.17 13.86
N GLN A 59 -25.82 14.19 12.61
CA GLN A 59 -27.09 14.82 12.23
C GLN A 59 -28.01 13.90 11.41
N HIS A 60 -28.46 12.80 12.00
CA HIS A 60 -29.73 12.15 11.63
C HIS A 60 -30.32 11.46 12.87
N LYS A 61 -30.93 12.25 13.75
CA LYS A 61 -32.07 11.78 14.55
C LYS A 61 -33.28 12.57 14.09
N GLU A 62 -34.36 11.84 13.89
CA GLU A 62 -35.71 12.28 13.46
C GLU A 62 -35.94 12.33 11.94
N SER A 63 -36.14 11.15 11.33
CA SER A 63 -37.37 10.82 10.59
C SER A 63 -37.28 9.37 10.05
N ASN A 64 -38.30 8.57 10.34
CA ASN A 64 -38.45 7.18 9.94
C ASN A 64 -38.49 7.01 8.41
N ASP A 65 -37.60 6.20 7.83
CA ASP A 65 -37.94 5.34 6.70
C ASP A 65 -36.98 4.15 6.56
N ASP A 66 -37.53 3.01 6.17
CA ASP A 66 -36.94 1.68 6.16
C ASP A 66 -36.06 1.45 4.92
N SER A 67 -34.76 1.75 5.03
CA SER A 67 -33.71 1.13 4.19
C SER A 67 -32.35 1.28 4.87
N SER A 68 -31.79 0.17 5.35
CA SER A 68 -30.52 0.14 6.06
C SER A 68 -29.33 0.43 5.13
N GLN A 69 -29.11 1.69 4.79
CA GLN A 69 -27.84 2.19 4.28
C GLN A 69 -26.88 2.33 5.46
N GLN A 70 -26.07 1.29 5.71
CA GLN A 70 -24.94 1.41 6.64
C GLN A 70 -24.04 2.54 6.14
N ALA A 71 -23.85 3.57 6.96
CA ALA A 71 -22.93 4.65 6.68
C ALA A 71 -21.53 4.03 6.44
N GLU A 72 -21.03 4.12 5.21
CA GLU A 72 -19.70 3.58 4.90
C GLU A 72 -18.64 4.46 5.58
N ASN A 73 -17.94 3.90 6.57
CA ASN A 73 -16.80 4.55 7.19
C ASN A 73 -15.61 4.56 6.21
N TYR A 74 -14.94 5.71 6.16
CA TYR A 74 -13.78 5.93 5.30
C TYR A 74 -12.56 6.37 6.11
N VAL A 75 -11.39 5.90 5.72
CA VAL A 75 -10.11 6.35 6.24
C VAL A 75 -9.38 7.11 5.15
N PHE A 76 -8.84 8.26 5.51
CA PHE A 76 -8.04 9.09 4.64
C PHE A 76 -6.56 8.90 4.95
N CYS A 77 -5.78 8.63 3.89
CA CYS A 77 -4.33 8.59 3.95
C CYS A 77 -3.75 9.62 2.99
N TYR A 78 -2.53 10.04 3.27
CA TYR A 78 -1.86 11.13 2.57
C TYR A 78 -0.43 10.74 2.25
N ARG A 79 0.12 11.27 1.16
CA ARG A 79 1.55 11.16 0.81
C ARG A 79 1.99 12.46 0.19
N GLY A 80 3.17 12.95 0.56
CA GLY A 80 3.80 14.08 -0.11
C GLY A 80 5.05 13.64 -0.84
N GLN A 81 5.35 14.33 -1.93
CA GLN A 81 6.55 14.13 -2.74
C GLN A 81 7.10 15.50 -3.14
N ALA A 82 8.42 15.61 -3.17
CA ALA A 82 9.09 16.88 -3.45
C ALA A 82 9.02 17.31 -4.92
N ASP A 83 8.84 16.35 -5.83
CA ASP A 83 8.65 16.60 -7.26
C ASP A 83 7.24 16.13 -7.69
N PHE A 84 6.54 17.02 -8.38
CA PHE A 84 5.24 16.78 -8.98
C PHE A 84 5.28 15.75 -10.11
N ASP A 85 6.39 15.67 -10.82
CA ASP A 85 6.54 14.75 -11.95
C ASP A 85 6.71 13.29 -11.48
N TRP A 86 6.91 13.05 -10.17
CA TRP A 86 7.01 11.71 -9.61
C TRP A 86 5.63 11.06 -9.44
N GLU A 87 5.46 9.90 -10.06
CA GLU A 87 4.27 9.08 -9.82
C GLU A 87 4.27 8.47 -8.42
N PRO A 88 3.11 8.41 -7.73
CA PRO A 88 2.98 7.85 -6.39
C PRO A 88 2.93 6.31 -6.46
N GLU A 89 4.03 5.71 -6.90
CA GLU A 89 4.18 4.27 -7.04
C GLU A 89 5.23 3.72 -6.06
N PRO A 90 5.12 2.44 -5.65
CA PRO A 90 6.18 1.79 -4.89
C PRO A 90 7.53 1.93 -5.59
N SER A 91 8.60 2.00 -4.80
CA SER A 91 9.96 2.03 -5.33
C SER A 91 10.25 0.88 -6.30
N LEU A 92 9.61 -0.28 -6.09
CA LEU A 92 9.81 -1.45 -6.92
C LEU A 92 9.36 -1.27 -8.37
N ASN A 93 8.30 -0.48 -8.61
CA ASN A 93 7.77 -0.26 -9.95
C ASN A 93 8.72 0.53 -10.85
N ARG A 94 9.76 1.14 -10.27
CA ARG A 94 10.79 1.89 -11.01
C ARG A 94 11.82 0.97 -11.68
N TYR A 95 11.74 -0.34 -11.47
CA TYR A 95 12.65 -1.35 -12.01
C TYR A 95 11.94 -2.23 -13.04
N GLU A 96 12.57 -2.44 -14.20
CA GLU A 96 12.01 -3.29 -15.28
C GLU A 96 11.75 -4.73 -14.82
N ASN A 97 12.64 -5.29 -13.99
CA ASN A 97 12.53 -6.64 -13.41
C ASN A 97 12.27 -6.57 -11.90
N GLY A 98 11.30 -5.75 -11.49
CA GLY A 98 10.99 -5.51 -10.08
C GLY A 98 10.86 -6.79 -9.25
N ALA A 99 10.13 -7.81 -9.69
CA ALA A 99 10.00 -9.03 -8.87
C ALA A 99 11.32 -9.72 -8.55
N ASP A 100 12.21 -9.82 -9.53
CA ASP A 100 13.50 -10.46 -9.34
C ASP A 100 14.40 -9.62 -8.44
N VAL A 101 14.34 -8.29 -8.57
CA VAL A 101 15.05 -7.36 -7.68
C VAL A 101 14.56 -7.53 -6.25
N GLU A 102 13.24 -7.46 -6.00
CA GLU A 102 12.68 -7.62 -4.65
C GLU A 102 13.06 -8.97 -4.04
N CYS A 103 12.89 -10.05 -4.80
CA CYS A 103 13.14 -11.41 -4.34
C CYS A 103 14.61 -11.64 -3.99
N LYS A 104 15.53 -11.23 -4.87
CA LYS A 104 16.97 -11.42 -4.67
C LYS A 104 17.48 -10.51 -3.56
N SER A 105 17.19 -9.21 -3.64
CA SER A 105 17.67 -8.24 -2.65
C SER A 105 17.12 -8.55 -1.25
N LEU A 106 15.88 -9.01 -1.12
CA LEU A 106 15.32 -9.37 0.20
C LEU A 106 16.07 -10.56 0.79
N THR A 107 16.35 -11.57 -0.04
CA THR A 107 17.09 -12.76 0.37
C THR A 107 18.53 -12.43 0.75
N GLU A 108 19.21 -11.62 -0.07
CA GLU A 108 20.57 -11.14 0.17
C GLU A 108 20.65 -10.35 1.48
N LEU A 109 19.78 -9.36 1.67
CA LEU A 109 19.78 -8.51 2.86
C LEU A 109 19.56 -9.32 4.15
N ILE A 110 18.62 -10.27 4.15
CA ILE A 110 18.36 -11.13 5.32
C ILE A 110 19.58 -12.00 5.64
N ASN A 111 20.32 -12.46 4.62
CA ASN A 111 21.51 -13.28 4.81
C ASN A 111 22.73 -12.46 5.28
N GLU A 112 22.83 -11.19 4.86
CA GLU A 112 23.92 -10.30 5.25
C GLU A 112 23.80 -9.84 6.70
N ILE A 113 22.58 -9.53 7.16
CA ILE A 113 22.32 -9.01 8.52
C ILE A 113 21.22 -9.80 9.25
N PRO A 114 21.40 -11.12 9.47
CA PRO A 114 20.36 -11.99 10.02
C PRO A 114 19.89 -11.56 11.42
N ASP A 115 20.80 -10.98 12.22
CA ASP A 115 20.52 -10.53 13.59
C ASP A 115 19.43 -9.45 13.66
N GLU A 116 19.38 -8.56 12.67
CA GLU A 116 18.38 -7.49 12.59
C GLU A 116 16.98 -8.03 12.27
N PHE A 117 16.89 -9.16 11.56
CA PHE A 117 15.63 -9.79 11.16
C PHE A 117 15.16 -10.90 12.10
N GLN A 118 15.89 -11.21 13.18
CA GLN A 118 15.53 -12.30 14.10
C GLN A 118 14.12 -12.16 14.70
N LYS A 119 13.68 -10.92 14.93
CA LYS A 119 12.36 -10.62 15.53
C LYS A 119 11.26 -10.48 14.49
N ASP A 120 11.60 -10.45 13.21
CA ASP A 120 10.64 -10.23 12.12
C ASP A 120 10.05 -11.58 11.70
N VAL A 121 8.94 -11.93 12.36
CA VAL A 121 8.23 -13.20 12.14
C VAL A 121 7.63 -13.22 10.74
N THR A 122 6.93 -12.16 10.34
CA THR A 122 6.17 -12.11 9.09
C THR A 122 6.97 -11.57 7.92
N CYS A 123 6.62 -11.98 6.70
CA CYS A 123 7.20 -11.40 5.49
C CYS A 123 6.94 -9.89 5.41
N PHE A 124 5.77 -9.43 5.89
CA PHE A 124 5.43 -8.02 5.98
C PHE A 124 6.44 -7.23 6.85
N GLN A 125 6.76 -7.73 8.05
CA GLN A 125 7.73 -7.10 8.95
C GLN A 125 9.12 -7.01 8.30
N ARG A 126 9.55 -8.08 7.63
CA ARG A 126 10.83 -8.10 6.91
C ARG A 126 10.85 -7.04 5.81
N LEU A 127 9.81 -6.96 4.98
CA LEU A 127 9.71 -5.95 3.91
C LEU A 127 9.74 -4.52 4.48
N MET A 128 9.01 -4.25 5.56
CA MET A 128 9.04 -2.96 6.25
C MET A 128 10.45 -2.61 6.74
N ARG A 129 11.12 -3.55 7.40
CA ARG A 129 12.50 -3.35 7.85
C ARG A 129 13.44 -3.13 6.66
N SER A 130 13.30 -3.89 5.59
CA SER A 130 14.12 -3.76 4.39
C SER A 130 14.03 -2.37 3.73
N GLN A 131 12.88 -1.69 3.79
CA GLN A 131 12.76 -0.31 3.31
C GLN A 131 13.70 0.66 4.06
N HIS A 132 13.95 0.44 5.36
CA HIS A 132 14.91 1.25 6.12
C HIS A 132 16.36 1.06 5.66
N TYR A 133 16.68 -0.08 5.02
CA TYR A 133 17.97 -0.34 4.39
C TYR A 133 18.00 0.06 2.90
N GLY A 134 17.00 0.80 2.43
CA GLY A 134 16.95 1.31 1.06
C GLY A 134 16.54 0.27 0.01
N LEU A 135 16.05 -0.90 0.43
CA LEU A 135 15.60 -1.93 -0.49
C LEU A 135 14.30 -1.51 -1.19
N PRO A 136 14.23 -1.59 -2.54
CA PRO A 136 13.00 -1.28 -3.25
C PRO A 136 11.95 -2.37 -2.98
N THR A 137 10.80 -1.99 -2.43
CA THR A 137 9.70 -2.94 -2.15
C THR A 137 8.40 -2.53 -2.86
N ARG A 138 7.46 -3.46 -2.89
CA ARG A 138 6.06 -3.25 -3.30
C ARG A 138 5.23 -2.40 -2.33
N LEU A 139 5.79 -2.06 -1.17
CA LEU A 139 5.09 -1.27 -0.16
C LEU A 139 5.16 0.21 -0.57
N LEU A 140 4.03 0.91 -0.46
CA LEU A 140 3.96 2.34 -0.65
C LEU A 140 3.60 3.01 0.66
N ASP A 141 4.50 3.86 1.14
CA ASP A 141 4.30 4.57 2.40
C ASP A 141 3.25 5.67 2.27
N VAL A 142 2.29 5.65 3.19
CA VAL A 142 1.29 6.70 3.36
C VAL A 142 1.15 7.04 4.84
N THR A 143 0.55 8.17 5.16
CA THR A 143 0.31 8.59 6.53
C THR A 143 -1.13 9.03 6.72
N THR A 144 -1.71 8.79 7.88
CA THR A 144 -3.02 9.36 8.25
C THR A 144 -2.91 10.82 8.69
N ASN A 145 -1.68 11.32 8.92
CA ASN A 145 -1.43 12.71 9.28
C ASN A 145 -1.09 13.54 8.02
N PRO A 146 -1.98 14.44 7.57
CA PRO A 146 -1.73 15.25 6.39
C PRO A 146 -0.55 16.21 6.55
N LEU A 147 -0.21 16.63 7.77
CA LEU A 147 0.94 17.51 7.99
C LEU A 147 2.27 16.80 7.75
N VAL A 148 2.35 15.50 8.06
CA VAL A 148 3.53 14.67 7.77
C VAL A 148 3.69 14.53 6.26
N ALA A 149 2.61 14.26 5.53
CA ALA A 149 2.65 14.23 4.07
C ALA A 149 3.09 15.59 3.50
N LEU A 150 2.54 16.70 3.99
CA LEU A 150 2.94 18.01 3.53
C LEU A 150 4.43 18.29 3.80
N PHE A 151 4.93 17.93 4.98
CA PHE A 151 6.35 18.04 5.30
C PHE A 151 7.22 17.35 4.25
N PHE A 152 6.90 16.11 3.86
CA PHE A 152 7.65 15.41 2.80
C PHE A 152 7.50 16.03 1.41
N ALA A 153 6.41 16.73 1.13
CA ALA A 153 6.27 17.49 -0.11
C ALA A 153 7.20 18.71 -0.14
N CYS A 154 7.42 19.38 1.00
CA CYS A 154 8.16 20.64 1.04
C CYS A 154 9.63 20.50 1.45
N ASN A 155 9.98 19.47 2.21
CA ASN A 155 11.25 19.36 2.91
C ASN A 155 12.24 18.48 2.16
N ASN A 156 12.65 18.93 0.97
CA ASN A 156 13.75 18.34 0.21
C ASN A 156 14.67 19.47 -0.30
N GLU A 157 15.93 19.47 0.15
CA GLU A 157 16.90 20.50 -0.21
C GLU A 157 17.37 20.40 -1.67
N GLU A 158 17.37 19.20 -2.23
CA GLU A 158 17.81 18.95 -3.61
C GLU A 158 16.74 19.38 -4.63
N GLU A 159 15.46 19.35 -4.23
CA GLU A 159 14.31 19.61 -5.13
C GLU A 159 13.61 20.96 -4.84
N GLN A 160 14.29 21.91 -4.19
CA GLN A 160 13.70 23.22 -3.83
C GLN A 160 13.17 24.04 -5.03
N CYS A 161 13.66 23.75 -6.24
CA CYS A 161 13.24 24.41 -7.48
C CYS A 161 12.02 23.76 -8.15
N LYS A 162 11.51 22.64 -7.61
CA LYS A 162 10.38 21.88 -8.14
C LYS A 162 9.10 22.19 -7.37
N ASP A 163 7.97 22.05 -8.07
CA ASP A 163 6.66 22.01 -7.41
C ASP A 163 6.52 20.65 -6.74
N GLY A 164 6.19 20.58 -5.44
CA GLY A 164 5.89 19.30 -4.81
C GLY A 164 4.46 18.81 -5.07
N ALA A 165 4.22 17.52 -4.86
CA ALA A 165 2.90 16.89 -4.97
C ALA A 165 2.36 16.45 -3.61
N PHE A 166 1.05 16.66 -3.40
CA PHE A 166 0.33 16.18 -2.24
C PHE A 166 -0.83 15.28 -2.67
N PHE A 167 -0.77 14.00 -2.29
CA PHE A 167 -1.75 12.98 -2.63
C PHE A 167 -2.71 12.73 -1.46
N THR A 168 -4.01 12.65 -1.76
CA THR A 168 -5.02 12.17 -0.81
C THR A 168 -5.64 10.88 -1.30
N PHE A 169 -5.53 9.83 -0.49
CA PHE A 169 -6.16 8.53 -0.72
C PHE A 169 -7.36 8.36 0.21
N LYS A 170 -8.42 7.73 -0.29
CA LYS A 170 -9.66 7.47 0.46
C LYS A 170 -9.97 5.98 0.37
N PHE A 171 -9.95 5.29 1.52
CA PHE A 171 -10.20 3.85 1.63
C PHE A 171 -11.47 3.59 2.41
N LYS A 172 -12.21 2.55 2.01
CA LYS A 172 -13.26 2.01 2.89
C LYS A 172 -12.59 1.27 4.04
N GLU A 173 -13.16 1.35 5.24
CA GLU A 173 -12.59 0.68 6.42
C GLU A 173 -12.37 -0.83 6.20
N LYS A 174 -13.28 -1.49 5.46
CA LYS A 174 -13.18 -2.90 5.06
C LYS A 174 -12.01 -3.26 4.13
N GLU A 175 -11.40 -2.27 3.49
CA GLU A 175 -10.23 -2.46 2.60
C GLU A 175 -8.92 -2.44 3.38
N ILE A 176 -8.95 -1.95 4.63
CA ILE A 176 -7.78 -1.88 5.50
C ILE A 176 -7.50 -3.28 6.05
N LEU A 177 -6.28 -3.75 5.81
CA LEU A 177 -5.82 -5.04 6.26
C LEU A 177 -5.21 -4.94 7.66
N ASN A 178 -5.58 -5.86 8.54
CA ASN A 178 -4.87 -6.06 9.79
C ASN A 178 -3.48 -6.68 9.50
N PRO A 179 -2.41 -6.28 10.21
CA PRO A 179 -1.10 -6.92 10.16
C PRO A 179 -1.12 -8.46 10.25
N ASP A 180 -2.07 -9.03 11.00
CA ASP A 180 -2.20 -10.47 11.18
C ASP A 180 -3.09 -11.14 10.10
N SER A 181 -3.60 -10.39 9.12
CA SER A 181 -4.50 -10.89 8.09
C SER A 181 -3.80 -11.89 7.16
N ASP A 182 -4.48 -12.99 6.84
CA ASP A 182 -4.02 -13.96 5.84
C ASP A 182 -3.84 -13.33 4.45
N LYS A 183 -4.72 -12.39 4.10
CA LYS A 183 -4.61 -11.65 2.84
C LYS A 183 -3.31 -10.85 2.76
N LEU A 184 -2.90 -10.22 3.87
CA LEU A 184 -1.63 -9.49 3.93
C LEU A 184 -0.45 -10.45 3.79
N SER A 185 -0.43 -11.56 4.54
CA SER A 185 0.62 -12.58 4.44
C SER A 185 0.73 -13.12 3.01
N ILE A 186 -0.37 -13.43 2.33
CA ILE A 186 -0.38 -13.87 0.93
C ILE A 186 0.30 -12.83 0.01
N ILE A 187 -0.13 -11.55 0.10
CA ILE A 187 0.37 -10.48 -0.77
C ILE A 187 1.85 -10.19 -0.49
N CYS A 188 2.28 -10.20 0.76
CA CYS A 188 3.68 -9.98 1.12
C CYS A 188 4.56 -11.15 0.67
N ASN A 189 4.15 -12.40 0.87
CA ASN A 189 4.97 -13.57 0.51
C ASN A 189 5.19 -13.72 -1.01
N LEU A 190 4.39 -13.06 -1.85
CA LEU A 190 4.70 -12.89 -3.27
C LEU A 190 6.03 -12.15 -3.52
N SER A 191 6.65 -11.47 -2.54
CA SER A 191 7.97 -10.85 -2.69
C SER A 191 9.10 -11.87 -2.80
N GLN A 192 8.88 -13.09 -2.32
CA GLN A 192 9.86 -14.18 -2.34
C GLN A 192 9.80 -15.02 -3.61
N LEU A 193 9.06 -14.56 -4.63
CA LEU A 193 8.92 -15.22 -5.92
C LEU A 193 9.59 -14.40 -7.01
N SER A 194 10.26 -15.10 -7.94
CA SER A 194 10.84 -14.50 -9.15
C SER A 194 9.75 -14.03 -10.12
N GLU A 195 10.13 -13.26 -11.13
CA GLU A 195 9.22 -12.81 -12.18
C GLU A 195 8.63 -13.99 -12.98
N SER A 196 9.44 -15.03 -13.23
CA SER A 196 8.98 -16.26 -13.88
C SER A 196 7.93 -17.00 -13.04
N GLU A 197 8.15 -17.13 -11.73
CA GLU A 197 7.22 -17.77 -10.80
C GLU A 197 5.91 -16.98 -10.68
N LYS A 198 5.99 -15.64 -10.63
CA LYS A 198 4.80 -14.77 -10.65
C LYS A 198 4.03 -14.89 -11.96
N THR A 199 4.72 -15.02 -13.08
CA THR A 199 4.08 -15.21 -14.39
C THR A 199 3.35 -16.55 -14.46
N CYS A 200 3.97 -17.63 -13.98
CA CYS A 200 3.31 -18.93 -13.85
C CYS A 200 2.06 -18.86 -12.95
N LEU A 201 2.12 -18.15 -11.83
CA LEU A 201 0.96 -17.94 -10.97
C LEU A 201 -0.17 -17.17 -11.67
N LYS A 202 0.16 -16.12 -12.43
CA LYS A 202 -0.81 -15.34 -13.21
C LYS A 202 -1.52 -16.23 -14.25
N SER A 203 -0.77 -17.03 -15.01
CA SER A 203 -1.32 -17.99 -15.97
C SER A 203 -2.29 -18.98 -15.30
N LEU A 204 -1.89 -19.54 -14.15
CA LEU A 204 -2.74 -20.45 -13.38
C LEU A 204 -4.03 -19.79 -12.90
N ILE A 205 -3.97 -18.52 -12.46
CA ILE A 205 -5.14 -17.73 -12.06
C ILE A 205 -6.07 -17.47 -13.25
N ASP A 206 -5.52 -17.14 -14.40
CA ASP A 206 -6.32 -16.80 -15.58
C ASP A 206 -7.01 -18.04 -16.16
N ASN A 207 -6.33 -19.19 -16.16
CA ASN A 207 -6.92 -20.51 -16.45
C ASN A 207 -8.05 -20.88 -15.47
N TYR A 208 -7.95 -20.49 -14.21
CA TYR A 208 -9.02 -20.70 -13.25
C TYR A 208 -10.26 -19.83 -13.54
N LYS A 209 -10.07 -18.54 -13.88
CA LYS A 209 -11.18 -17.62 -14.16
C LYS A 209 -12.02 -18.07 -15.35
N THR A 210 -11.39 -18.61 -16.40
CA THR A 210 -12.08 -19.13 -17.58
C THR A 210 -12.94 -20.36 -17.25
N THR A 211 -12.55 -21.13 -16.24
CA THR A 211 -13.18 -22.42 -15.87
C THR A 211 -14.38 -22.28 -14.91
N LYS A 212 -14.65 -21.09 -14.35
CA LYS A 212 -15.87 -20.72 -13.57
C LYS A 212 -16.31 -21.67 -12.43
N ASN A 213 -15.44 -22.51 -11.86
CA ASN A 213 -15.84 -23.43 -10.78
C ASN A 213 -14.83 -23.41 -9.61
N LYS A 214 -15.25 -22.93 -8.42
CA LYS A 214 -14.43 -22.91 -7.19
C LYS A 214 -13.88 -24.29 -6.80
N GLN A 215 -14.61 -25.37 -7.07
CA GLN A 215 -14.11 -26.73 -6.85
C GLN A 215 -12.98 -27.09 -7.83
N ALA A 216 -13.02 -26.54 -9.05
CA ALA A 216 -12.00 -26.79 -10.05
C ALA A 216 -10.64 -26.19 -9.68
N PHE A 217 -10.54 -25.10 -8.89
CA PHE A 217 -9.23 -24.58 -8.43
C PHE A 217 -8.53 -25.57 -7.49
N THR A 218 -9.24 -26.02 -6.47
CA THR A 218 -8.71 -26.97 -5.48
C THR A 218 -8.44 -28.32 -6.13
N VAL A 219 -9.25 -28.71 -7.13
CA VAL A 219 -8.99 -29.90 -7.96
C VAL A 219 -7.78 -29.68 -8.85
N TYR A 220 -7.63 -28.55 -9.55
CA TYR A 220 -6.45 -28.21 -10.39
C TYR A 220 -5.16 -28.33 -9.60
N LEU A 221 -5.14 -27.80 -8.38
CA LEU A 221 -4.00 -27.87 -7.46
C LEU A 221 -3.71 -29.28 -6.92
N LYS A 222 -4.68 -30.21 -6.98
CA LYS A 222 -4.55 -31.62 -6.55
C LYS A 222 -4.35 -32.59 -7.70
N SER A 223 -4.80 -32.25 -8.90
CA SER A 223 -4.72 -33.09 -10.09
C SER A 223 -3.37 -32.86 -10.76
N SER A 224 -2.65 -33.95 -10.96
CA SER A 224 -1.33 -34.09 -11.57
C SER A 224 -1.19 -33.59 -13.03
N SER A 225 -2.10 -32.74 -13.50
CA SER A 225 -2.29 -32.34 -14.90
C SER A 225 -1.92 -30.89 -15.20
N LEU A 226 -1.45 -30.13 -14.20
CA LEU A 226 -0.81 -28.84 -14.40
C LEU A 226 0.63 -29.03 -14.90
N GLU A 227 1.14 -28.10 -15.72
CA GLU A 227 2.57 -28.02 -15.99
C GLU A 227 3.34 -27.96 -14.67
N VAL A 228 4.39 -28.78 -14.53
CA VAL A 228 5.16 -28.98 -13.29
C VAL A 228 5.60 -27.64 -12.66
N LYS A 229 5.88 -26.63 -13.48
CA LYS A 229 6.35 -25.31 -13.05
C LYS A 229 5.26 -24.43 -12.39
N GLU A 230 4.01 -24.53 -12.83
CA GLU A 230 2.91 -23.74 -12.25
C GLU A 230 2.48 -24.28 -10.88
N THR A 231 2.46 -25.61 -10.74
CA THR A 231 2.25 -26.28 -9.44
C THR A 231 3.38 -26.01 -8.46
N GLU A 232 4.62 -25.96 -8.95
CA GLU A 232 5.79 -25.62 -8.15
C GLU A 232 5.73 -24.18 -7.62
N SER A 233 5.40 -23.21 -8.47
CA SER A 233 5.29 -21.79 -8.07
C SER A 233 4.23 -21.57 -6.99
N TYR A 234 3.07 -22.22 -7.13
CA TYR A 234 2.02 -22.18 -6.11
C TYR A 234 2.44 -22.90 -4.81
N GLY A 235 3.05 -24.08 -4.93
CA GLY A 235 3.54 -24.84 -3.79
C GLY A 235 4.59 -24.06 -3.00
N LYS A 236 5.47 -23.33 -3.70
CA LYS A 236 6.48 -22.45 -3.10
C LYS A 236 5.85 -21.27 -2.35
N LEU A 237 4.85 -20.60 -2.96
CA LEU A 237 4.10 -19.56 -2.25
C LEU A 237 3.44 -20.10 -0.98
N LEU A 238 2.78 -21.27 -1.07
CA LEU A 238 2.12 -21.89 0.06
C LEU A 238 3.12 -22.26 1.17
N SER A 239 4.30 -22.78 0.83
CA SER A 239 5.31 -23.13 1.82
C SER A 239 5.85 -21.91 2.56
N PHE A 240 6.05 -20.77 1.87
CA PHE A 240 6.42 -19.51 2.51
C PHE A 240 5.35 -19.02 3.49
N ILE A 241 4.07 -19.04 3.07
CA ILE A 241 2.96 -18.65 3.95
C ILE A 241 2.87 -19.58 5.16
N GLN A 242 3.03 -20.90 4.97
CA GLN A 242 2.96 -21.89 6.06
C GLN A 242 4.15 -21.80 7.02
N LYS A 243 5.33 -21.38 6.54
CA LYS A 243 6.49 -21.10 7.39
C LYS A 243 6.20 -19.96 8.37
N GLU A 244 5.47 -18.93 7.92
CA GLU A 244 5.02 -17.81 8.76
C GLU A 244 3.79 -18.18 9.61
N LYS A 245 2.84 -18.90 9.03
CA LYS A 245 1.54 -19.27 9.61
C LYS A 245 1.29 -20.77 9.46
N PRO A 246 1.73 -21.61 10.41
CA PRO A 246 1.62 -23.08 10.29
C PRO A 246 0.19 -23.60 10.12
N TYR A 247 -0.80 -22.86 10.63
CA TYR A 247 -2.22 -23.22 10.55
C TYR A 247 -2.93 -22.63 9.33
N PHE A 248 -2.20 -22.00 8.40
CA PHE A 248 -2.80 -21.42 7.20
C PHE A 248 -3.49 -22.50 6.38
N VAL A 249 -4.82 -22.38 6.27
CA VAL A 249 -5.62 -23.23 5.41
C VAL A 249 -5.48 -22.70 3.99
N ASN A 250 -5.16 -23.56 3.03
CA ASN A 250 -4.96 -23.23 1.61
C ASN A 250 -6.22 -22.64 0.95
N LYS A 251 -6.55 -21.39 1.31
CA LYS A 251 -7.70 -20.59 0.89
C LYS A 251 -7.18 -19.31 0.25
N ILE A 252 -6.33 -19.46 -0.76
CA ILE A 252 -5.83 -18.33 -1.53
C ILE A 252 -6.89 -17.97 -2.57
N GLU A 253 -7.53 -16.82 -2.40
CA GLU A 253 -8.44 -16.29 -3.42
C GLU A 253 -7.61 -15.68 -4.56
N PRO A 254 -7.88 -16.03 -5.84
CA PRO A 254 -7.11 -15.50 -6.96
C PRO A 254 -7.14 -13.97 -7.08
N ASP A 255 -8.17 -13.32 -6.54
CA ASP A 255 -8.27 -11.87 -6.50
C ASP A 255 -7.23 -11.22 -5.57
N PHE A 256 -6.68 -11.95 -4.59
CA PHE A 256 -5.63 -11.45 -3.71
C PHE A 256 -4.26 -11.40 -4.38
N LEU A 257 -4.09 -12.11 -5.50
CA LEU A 257 -2.81 -12.21 -6.21
C LEU A 257 -2.68 -11.21 -7.36
N LYS A 258 -3.70 -10.39 -7.60
CA LYS A 258 -3.63 -9.27 -8.54
C LYS A 258 -2.64 -8.24 -8.00
N ASN A 259 -1.95 -7.52 -8.89
CA ASN A 259 -0.94 -6.49 -8.57
C ASN A 259 -1.44 -5.47 -7.55
N ILE A 260 -1.32 -5.78 -6.25
CA ILE A 260 -1.76 -4.92 -5.16
C ILE A 260 -0.54 -4.14 -4.69
N ILE A 261 -0.59 -2.83 -4.92
CA ILE A 261 0.21 -1.88 -4.17
C ILE A 261 -0.30 -1.94 -2.72
N LEU A 262 0.57 -2.33 -1.80
CA LEU A 262 0.25 -2.33 -0.38
C LEU A 262 0.57 -0.96 0.18
N LEU A 263 -0.47 -0.26 0.62
CA LEU A 263 -0.30 1.03 1.28
C LEU A 263 -0.05 0.78 2.76
N VAL A 264 1.12 1.20 3.22
CA VAL A 264 1.48 1.06 4.62
C VAL A 264 1.34 2.40 5.29
N VAL A 265 0.50 2.43 6.34
CA VAL A 265 0.38 3.61 7.18
C VAL A 265 1.61 3.64 8.09
N LEU A 266 2.48 4.63 7.87
CA LEU A 266 3.59 4.90 8.77
C LEU A 266 3.03 5.33 10.13
N SER A 267 2.99 4.38 11.07
CA SER A 267 2.68 4.67 12.46
C SER A 267 3.92 5.23 13.13
N GLN A 268 4.03 6.56 13.09
CA GLN A 268 5.07 7.36 13.73
C GLN A 268 6.44 7.30 13.06
N ILE A 269 6.99 8.49 12.86
CA ILE A 269 8.41 8.76 12.75
C ILE A 269 9.06 8.18 14.01
N LYS A 270 9.44 6.90 13.96
CA LYS A 270 10.41 6.35 14.89
C LYS A 270 11.75 6.52 14.21
N GLU A 271 12.47 7.52 14.72
CA GLU A 271 13.91 7.72 14.53
C GLU A 271 14.31 8.30 13.15
N LEU A 272 14.13 9.62 13.04
CA LEU A 272 15.17 10.50 12.51
C LEU A 272 16.09 10.90 13.68
#